data_AF-A0A1Q5XHV7-F1
#
_entry.id   AF-A0A1Q5XHV7-F1
#
_cell.length_a   1.000
_cell.length_b   1.000
_cell.length_c   1.000
_cell.angle_alpha   90.00
_cell.angle_beta   90.00
_cell.angle_gamma   90.00
#
_symmetry.space_group_name_H-M   'P 1'
#
loop_
_entity.id
_entity.type
_entity.pdbx_description
1 polymer ?
#
loop_
_entity_poly.entity_id
_entity_poly.type
_entity_poly.pdbx_seq_one_letter_code
_entity_poly.pdbx_strand_id
1 'polypeptide(L)' 'MMLQKLKPGLVVRIIEGHESGFGGRQGKIIAVGTFQGGPKHIGALVDINEPLLINIESEGLEEAYDDPLPRGWEEFEV' A
#
# COMPACT_ATOMS: atom_id res chain seq x y z
N MET A 1 -7.69 13.46 -7.49
CA MET A 1 -8.60 13.09 -6.38
C MET A 1 -8.62 11.57 -6.18
N MET A 2 -7.48 10.96 -5.82
CA MET A 2 -7.38 9.50 -5.54
C MET A 2 -7.54 9.15 -4.05
N LEU A 3 -7.26 10.09 -3.14
CA LEU A 3 -7.32 9.89 -1.68
C LEU A 3 -8.62 9.29 -1.14
N GLN A 4 -9.79 9.63 -1.69
CA GLN A 4 -11.07 9.13 -1.18
C GLN A 4 -11.29 7.63 -1.44
N LYS A 5 -10.52 7.03 -2.36
CA LYS A 5 -10.58 5.59 -2.63
C LYS A 5 -9.65 4.78 -1.73
N LEU A 6 -8.63 5.43 -1.17
CA LEU A 6 -7.69 4.79 -0.26
C LEU A 6 -8.35 4.56 1.08
N LYS A 7 -8.30 3.32 1.56
CA LYS A 7 -8.81 2.92 2.87
C LYS A 7 -7.89 1.90 3.51
N PRO A 8 -7.75 1.90 4.85
CA PRO A 8 -7.06 0.83 5.56
C PRO A 8 -7.58 -0.54 5.13
N GLY A 9 -6.65 -1.48 4.93
CA GLY A 9 -6.94 -2.83 4.48
C GLY A 9 -6.90 -3.04 2.97
N LEU A 10 -6.89 -1.98 2.17
CA LEU A 10 -6.79 -2.08 0.72
C LEU A 10 -5.40 -2.54 0.30
N VAL A 11 -5.34 -3.51 -0.62
CA VAL A 11 -4.09 -3.92 -1.26
C VAL A 11 -3.80 -2.96 -2.42
N VAL A 12 -2.59 -2.45 -2.44
CA VAL A 12 -2.13 -1.47 -3.42
C VAL A 12 -0.77 -1.87 -3.96
N ARG A 13 -0.46 -1.38 -5.16
CA ARG A 13 0.87 -1.42 -5.76
C ARG A 13 1.41 -0.01 -5.84
N ILE A 14 2.69 0.15 -5.48
CA ILE A 14 3.42 1.40 -5.72
C ILE A 14 3.78 1.44 -7.20
N ILE A 15 3.49 2.56 -7.87
CA ILE A 15 3.73 2.68 -9.32
C ILE A 15 5.20 2.41 -9.67
N GLU A 16 5.44 1.83 -10.86
CA GLU A 16 6.79 1.61 -11.35
C GLU A 16 7.57 2.92 -11.47
N GLY A 17 8.84 2.92 -11.07
CA GLY A 17 9.69 4.11 -11.09
C GLY A 17 9.37 5.19 -10.04
N HIS A 18 8.54 4.88 -9.03
CA HIS A 18 8.23 5.83 -7.95
C HIS A 18 9.48 6.31 -7.19
N GLU A 19 9.52 7.60 -6.86
CA GLU A 19 10.67 8.27 -6.23
C GLU A 19 11.06 7.70 -4.86
N SER A 20 10.15 6.97 -4.20
CA SER A 20 10.44 6.22 -2.96
C SER A 20 11.47 5.09 -3.12
N GLY A 21 11.76 4.65 -4.35
CA GLY A 21 12.60 3.48 -4.62
C GLY A 21 11.91 2.12 -4.48
N PHE A 22 10.64 2.08 -4.07
CA PHE A 22 9.84 0.85 -3.92
C PHE A 22 8.86 0.60 -5.07
N GLY A 23 9.11 1.18 -6.24
CA GLY A 23 8.24 0.99 -7.40
C GLY A 23 8.03 -0.48 -7.75
N GLY A 24 6.80 -0.82 -8.17
CA GLY A 24 6.39 -2.18 -8.51
C GLY A 24 5.99 -3.05 -7.32
N ARG A 25 6.33 -2.66 -6.08
CA ARG A 25 6.00 -3.45 -4.89
C ARG A 25 4.52 -3.34 -4.51
N GLN A 26 3.98 -4.45 -4.05
CA GLN A 26 2.65 -4.51 -3.45
C GLN A 26 2.72 -4.38 -1.94
N GLY A 27 1.66 -3.85 -1.37
CA GLY A 27 1.50 -3.73 0.07
C GLY A 27 0.05 -3.44 0.46
N LYS A 28 -0.17 -3.33 1.76
CA LYS A 28 -1.49 -3.08 2.34
C LYS A 28 -1.51 -1.72 3.00
N ILE A 29 -2.57 -0.94 2.75
CA ILE A 29 -2.75 0.34 3.43
C ILE A 29 -3.05 0.09 4.91
N ILE A 30 -2.27 0.69 5.79
CA ILE A 30 -2.46 0.67 7.24
C ILE A 30 -3.23 1.91 7.70
N ALA A 31 -2.91 3.07 7.15
CA ALA A 31 -3.54 4.34 7.48
C ALA A 31 -3.56 5.29 6.27
N VAL A 32 -4.54 6.18 6.23
CA VAL A 32 -4.64 7.26 5.23
C VAL A 32 -4.82 8.56 5.98
N GLY A 33 -4.07 9.60 5.63
CA GLY A 33 -4.21 10.87 6.30
C GLY A 33 -3.08 11.83 6.05
N THR A 34 -2.95 12.78 6.97
CA THR A 34 -1.87 13.76 6.96
C THR A 34 -0.80 13.36 7.96
N PHE A 35 0.44 13.14 7.50
CA PHE A 35 1.54 12.68 8.35
C PHE A 35 2.57 13.80 8.54
N GLN A 36 3.03 14.00 9.78
CA GLN A 36 4.10 14.94 10.11
C GLN A 36 5.47 14.25 10.06
N GLY A 37 6.49 14.93 9.52
CA GLY A 37 7.89 14.45 9.52
C GLY A 37 8.33 13.66 8.29
N GLY A 38 7.45 13.45 7.30
CA GLY A 38 7.80 12.89 5.98
C GLY A 38 7.87 13.95 4.88
N PRO A 39 8.40 13.61 3.68
CA PRO A 39 8.48 14.54 2.55
C PRO A 39 7.11 14.95 2.00
N LYS A 40 6.06 14.15 2.24
CA LYS A 40 4.69 14.40 1.77
C LYS A 40 3.75 14.49 2.96
N HIS A 41 2.96 15.56 2.97
CA HIS A 41 2.04 15.83 4.06
C HIS A 41 0.78 14.97 4.01
N ILE A 42 0.31 14.53 2.84
CA ILE A 42 -0.94 13.77 2.69
C ILE A 42 -0.65 12.50 1.87
N GLY A 43 -1.03 11.33 2.39
CA GLY A 43 -0.76 10.07 1.73
C GLY A 43 -1.36 8.87 2.47
N ALA A 44 -0.81 7.69 2.19
CA ALA A 44 -1.13 6.45 2.86
C ALA A 44 0.15 5.82 3.43
N LEU A 45 0.05 5.28 4.64
CA LEU A 45 1.05 4.35 5.17
C LEU A 45 0.78 2.97 4.58
N VAL A 46 1.76 2.46 3.86
CA VAL A 46 1.71 1.16 3.20
C VAL A 46 2.68 0.22 3.88
N ASP A 47 2.18 -0.93 4.29
CA ASP A 47 2.99 -2.07 4.73
C ASP A 47 3.33 -2.93 3.51
N ILE A 48 4.61 -2.96 3.15
CA ILE A 48 5.15 -3.76 2.04
C ILE A 48 5.91 -5.00 2.53
N ASN A 49 5.63 -5.45 3.77
CA ASN A 49 6.36 -6.52 4.48
C ASN A 49 7.86 -6.22 4.68
N GLU A 50 8.21 -4.94 4.81
CA GLU A 50 9.54 -4.47 5.16
C GLU A 50 9.54 -3.92 6.59
N PRO A 51 10.71 -3.76 7.23
CA PRO A 51 10.79 -3.32 8.63
C PRO A 51 10.12 -1.98 8.96
N LEU A 52 9.87 -1.14 7.95
CA LEU A 52 9.29 0.19 8.11
C LEU A 52 8.07 0.38 7.19
N LEU A 53 7.03 1.01 7.73
CA LEU A 53 5.90 1.50 6.94
C LEU A 53 6.36 2.65 6.05
N ILE A 54 5.91 2.64 4.80
CA ILE A 54 6.28 3.67 3.83
C ILE A 54 5.10 4.60 3.62
N ASN A 55 5.34 5.91 3.70
CA ASN A 55 4.36 6.93 3.34
C ASN A 55 4.44 7.19 1.83
N ILE A 56 3.36 6.90 1.11
CA ILE A 56 3.23 7.12 -0.34
C ILE A 56 2.02 8.00 -0.60
N GLU A 57 2.16 8.99 -1.48
CA GLU A 57 1.04 9.79 -1.94
C GLU A 57 0.02 8.99 -2.73
N SER A 58 -1.20 9.52 -2.85
CA SER A 58 -2.26 8.81 -3.55
C SER A 58 -1.99 8.60 -5.04
N GLU A 59 -1.22 9.48 -5.65
CA GLU A 59 -0.82 9.45 -7.06
C GLU A 59 0.23 8.37 -7.33
N GLY A 60 0.94 7.93 -6.29
CA GLY A 60 1.97 6.88 -6.35
C GLY A 60 1.41 5.47 -6.12
N LEU A 61 0.09 5.32 -5.97
CA LEU A 61 -0.58 4.07 -5.64
C LEU A 61 -1.62 3.68 -6.68
N GLU A 62 -1.61 2.41 -7.03
CA GLU A 62 -2.63 1.76 -7.84
C GLU A 62 -3.30 0.65 -7.01
N GLU A 63 -4.61 0.46 -7.18
CA GLU A 63 -5.30 -0.67 -6.56
C GLU A 63 -4.73 -1.98 -7.11
N ALA A 64 -4.39 -2.89 -6.21
CA ALA A 64 -3.95 -4.22 -6.55
C ALA A 64 -4.96 -5.23 -6.00
N TYR A 65 -5.12 -6.34 -6.72
CA TYR A 65 -5.85 -7.48 -6.20
C TYR A 65 -4.92 -8.25 -5.28
N ASP A 66 -5.44 -8.70 -4.14
CA ASP A 66 -4.78 -9.75 -3.37
C ASP A 66 -4.66 -10.96 -4.30
N ASP A 67 -3.46 -11.54 -4.40
CA ASP A 67 -3.32 -12.79 -5.14
C ASP A 67 -4.22 -13.81 -4.45
N PRO A 68 -5.16 -14.46 -5.17
CA PRO A 68 -5.94 -15.51 -4.57
C PRO A 68 -4.96 -16.56 -4.05
N LEU A 69 -5.18 -17.01 -2.81
CA LEU A 69 -4.41 -18.09 -2.22
C LEU A 69 -4.32 -19.24 -3.24
N PRO A 70 -3.12 -19.83 -3.45
CA PRO A 70 -3.00 -20.97 -4.34
C PRO A 70 -4.04 -22.03 -3.95
N ARG A 71 -4.75 -22.60 -4.94
CA ARG A 71 -5.76 -23.64 -4.70
C ARG A 71 -5.17 -24.72 -3.78
N GLY A 72 -5.80 -24.94 -2.62
CA GLY A 72 -5.33 -25.85 -1.57
C GLY A 72 -4.88 -25.18 -0.26
N TRP A 73 -4.77 -23.84 -0.22
CA TRP A 73 -4.51 -23.07 1.01
C TRP A 73 -5.77 -22.52 1.69
N GLU A 74 -6.94 -22.74 1.11
CA GLU A 74 -8.25 -22.40 1.72
C GLU A 74 -8.58 -23.28 2.94
N GLU A 75 -7.80 -24.34 3.21
CA GLU A 75 -8.11 -25.36 4.23
C GLU A 75 -7.45 -25.13 5.61
N PHE A 76 -6.67 -24.06 5.80
CA PHE A 76 -6.11 -23.74 7.12
C PHE A 76 -6.86 -22.56 7.74
N GLU A 77 -7.82 -22.85 8.61
CA GLU A 77 -8.27 -21.90 9.63
C GLU A 77 -7.09 -21.63 10.58
N VAL A 78 -6.71 -20.36 10.73
CA VAL A 78 -5.79 -19.88 11.78
C VAL A 78 -6.60 -19.44 12.99
#